data_AF-A0A484HBT5-F1
#
_entry.id   AF-A0A484HBT5-F1
#
_cell.length_a   1.000
_cell.length_b   1.000
_cell.length_c   1.000
_cell.angle_alpha   90.00
_cell.angle_beta   90.00
_cell.angle_gamma   90.00
#
_symmetry.space_group_name_H-M   'P 1'
#
loop_
_entity.id
_entity.type
_entity.pdbx_description
1 polymer ?
#
loop_
_entity_poly.entity_id
_entity_poly.type
_entity_poly.pdbx_seq_one_letter_code
_entity_poly.pdbx_strand_id
1 'polypeptide(L)'
;MKDSFSRRHGFHPEEKEIKIRNDASRSMRGVIVDIAYDKGFSPKTLRPVVCRALRKRPDINNAWSEYPNIDEEIRNLLDECEWYKIYDVIEEIYKSASSAQAPDFETEINSYFREEGIGWQLISGKIEVRGEEGFELGSKRAQESLKQSGLQTASKEIHEAILDMSRRPSPDITGTIQHSMAALECVMREISGNPRATLGEIIKRYQDVIPKPLDQSIKKAWGFTSEMGRHLREGRIPSFEEAELILGLCASLSTYLVKKHNQH
;
A
#
# COMPACT_ATOMS: atom_id res chain seq x y z
N MET A 1 0.99 26.59 -1.25
CA MET A 1 1.99 26.92 -2.31
C MET A 1 1.24 27.12 -3.62
N LYS A 2 1.60 28.10 -4.47
CA LYS A 2 1.00 28.21 -5.82
C LYS A 2 1.43 26.98 -6.63
N ASP A 3 0.51 26.34 -7.35
CA ASP A 3 0.77 25.16 -8.17
C ASP A 3 2.05 25.31 -9.00
N SER A 4 2.89 24.29 -9.04
CA SER A 4 4.12 24.28 -9.85
C SER A 4 3.81 24.45 -11.34
N PHE A 5 4.79 24.89 -12.14
CA PHE A 5 4.63 25.01 -13.59
C PHE A 5 4.05 23.72 -14.21
N SER A 6 4.63 22.56 -13.85
CA SER A 6 4.19 21.26 -14.34
C SER A 6 2.74 20.97 -14.01
N ARG A 7 2.31 21.19 -12.75
CA ARG A 7 0.91 21.01 -12.32
C ARG A 7 -0.05 21.95 -13.02
N ARG A 8 0.31 23.24 -13.17
CA ARG A 8 -0.52 24.24 -13.88
C ARG A 8 -0.74 23.90 -15.35
N HIS A 9 0.17 23.16 -15.96
CA HIS A 9 0.13 22.80 -17.38
C HIS A 9 -0.19 21.32 -17.62
N GLY A 10 -0.56 20.56 -16.57
CA GLY A 10 -0.92 19.14 -16.69
C GLY A 10 0.25 18.22 -17.07
N PHE A 11 1.50 18.69 -16.93
CA PHE A 11 2.67 17.83 -17.06
C PHE A 11 2.80 17.01 -15.79
N HIS A 12 2.41 15.75 -15.88
CA HIS A 12 2.72 14.75 -14.87
C HIS A 12 3.97 14.01 -15.32
N PRO A 13 5.01 13.93 -14.47
CA PRO A 13 6.11 13.01 -14.72
C PRO A 13 5.53 11.61 -14.93
N GLU A 14 5.99 10.90 -15.96
CA GLU A 14 5.59 9.50 -16.15
C GLU A 14 5.90 8.75 -14.86
N GLU A 15 4.90 8.03 -14.32
CA GLU A 15 5.10 7.20 -13.14
C GLU A 15 6.23 6.21 -13.45
N LYS A 16 7.35 6.34 -12.76
CA LYS A 16 8.45 5.41 -12.95
C LYS A 16 8.04 4.04 -12.41
N GLU A 17 8.33 2.99 -13.18
CA GLU A 17 8.25 1.61 -12.69
C GLU A 17 8.91 1.49 -11.31
N ILE A 18 8.34 0.64 -10.45
CA ILE A 18 8.85 0.45 -9.10
C ILE A 18 10.23 -0.21 -9.17
N LYS A 19 11.26 0.54 -8.77
CA LYS A 19 12.67 0.10 -8.75
C LYS A 19 13.28 0.12 -7.36
N ILE A 20 12.72 0.90 -6.44
CA ILE A 20 13.28 1.12 -5.11
C ILE A 20 12.28 0.61 -4.06
N ARG A 21 12.62 -0.48 -3.36
CA ARG A 21 11.81 -1.01 -2.24
C ARG A 21 12.53 -1.00 -0.89
N ASN A 22 13.84 -1.22 -0.86
CA ASN A 22 14.60 -1.35 0.39
C ASN A 22 15.78 -0.38 0.43
N ASP A 23 15.51 0.88 0.06
CA ASP A 23 16.53 1.93 0.06
C ASP A 23 15.89 3.31 0.28
N ALA A 24 16.71 4.28 0.65
CA ALA A 24 16.39 5.69 0.75
C ALA A 24 17.61 6.48 0.28
N SER A 25 17.56 6.94 -0.98
CA SER A 25 18.67 7.66 -1.61
C SER A 25 18.97 8.98 -0.89
N ARG A 26 20.20 9.49 -1.03
CA ARG A 26 20.57 10.80 -0.47
C ARG A 26 19.64 11.93 -0.94
N SER A 27 19.21 11.87 -2.20
CA SER A 27 18.23 12.81 -2.75
C SER A 27 16.90 12.73 -2.01
N MET A 28 16.38 11.53 -1.74
CA MET A 28 15.14 11.35 -0.97
C MET A 28 15.26 11.94 0.43
N ARG A 29 16.39 11.70 1.12
CA ARG A 29 16.64 12.23 2.47
C ARG A 29 16.60 13.76 2.50
N GLY A 30 17.17 14.42 1.48
CA GLY A 30 17.08 15.88 1.32
C GLY A 30 15.67 16.36 1.01
N VAL A 31 14.99 15.74 0.04
CA VAL A 31 13.66 16.15 -0.41
C VAL A 31 12.60 16.05 0.70
N ILE A 32 12.68 15.05 1.58
CA ILE A 32 11.74 14.94 2.71
C ILE A 32 11.83 16.16 3.65
N VAL A 33 13.04 16.67 3.90
CA VAL A 33 13.25 17.88 4.70
C VAL A 33 12.64 19.09 4.00
N ASP A 34 12.89 19.21 2.70
CA ASP A 34 12.40 20.34 1.90
C ASP A 34 10.86 20.33 1.83
N ILE A 35 10.24 19.16 1.60
CA ILE A 35 8.78 18.98 1.64
C ILE A 35 8.23 19.35 3.03
N ALA A 36 8.87 18.93 4.11
CA ALA A 36 8.42 19.28 5.47
C ALA A 36 8.45 20.81 5.68
N TYR A 37 9.51 21.48 5.24
CA TYR A 37 9.62 22.95 5.33
C TYR A 37 8.56 23.66 4.50
N ASP A 38 8.35 23.19 3.28
CA ASP A 38 7.33 23.67 2.35
C ASP A 38 5.90 23.53 2.91
N LYS A 39 5.68 22.54 3.78
CA LYS A 39 4.43 22.35 4.51
C LYS A 39 4.39 23.02 5.88
N GLY A 40 5.33 23.92 6.17
CA GLY A 40 5.29 24.83 7.31
C GLY A 40 6.02 24.35 8.56
N PHE A 41 6.85 23.31 8.46
CA PHE A 41 7.85 23.05 9.50
C PHE A 41 9.01 24.05 9.36
N SER A 42 9.66 24.38 10.47
CA SER A 42 10.97 25.03 10.48
C SER A 42 12.00 24.05 11.04
N PRO A 43 13.31 24.32 10.93
CA PRO A 43 14.33 23.48 11.56
C PRO A 43 14.05 23.26 13.06
N LYS A 44 13.60 24.29 13.79
CA LYS A 44 13.23 24.15 15.20
C LYS A 44 12.07 23.20 15.46
N THR A 45 11.03 23.21 14.62
CA THR A 45 9.85 22.36 14.82
C THR A 45 10.07 20.94 14.26
N LEU A 46 10.90 20.80 13.23
CA LEU A 46 11.24 19.51 12.61
C LEU A 46 12.26 18.72 13.43
N ARG A 47 13.26 19.37 14.03
CA ARG A 47 14.30 18.69 14.84
C ARG A 47 13.73 17.74 15.89
N PRO A 48 12.79 18.12 16.78
CA PRO A 48 12.26 17.20 17.78
C PRO A 48 11.48 16.03 17.16
N VAL A 49 10.90 16.19 15.97
CA VAL A 49 10.21 15.12 15.23
C VAL A 49 11.23 14.08 14.75
N VAL A 50 12.27 14.55 14.06
CA VAL A 50 13.36 13.69 13.55
C VAL A 50 14.08 12.98 14.70
N CYS A 51 14.45 13.72 15.75
CA CYS A 51 15.09 13.15 16.93
C CYS A 51 14.22 12.08 17.61
N ARG A 52 12.90 12.27 17.66
CA ARG A 52 11.97 11.28 18.24
C ARG A 52 11.90 10.02 17.39
N ALA A 53 11.73 10.16 16.08
CA ALA A 53 11.69 9.03 15.15
C ALA A 53 13.00 8.21 15.18
N LEU A 54 14.14 8.90 15.22
CA LEU A 54 15.47 8.29 15.25
C LEU A 54 15.93 7.86 16.66
N ARG A 55 15.17 8.19 17.70
CA ARG A 55 15.52 8.00 19.12
C ARG A 55 16.89 8.60 19.48
N LYS A 56 17.20 9.76 18.93
CA LYS A 56 18.41 10.55 19.21
C LYS A 56 18.08 11.79 20.02
N ARG A 57 19.07 12.33 20.73
CA ARG A 57 18.94 13.60 21.47
C ARG A 57 19.43 14.75 20.56
N PRO A 58 18.75 15.92 20.57
CA PRO A 58 19.26 17.11 19.91
C PRO A 58 20.66 17.48 20.42
N ASP A 59 21.56 17.86 19.50
CA ASP A 59 22.84 18.44 19.88
C ASP A 59 22.63 19.88 20.39
N ILE A 60 22.99 20.11 21.64
CA ILE A 60 22.84 21.42 22.29
C ILE A 60 23.80 22.45 21.68
N ASN A 61 24.92 22.01 21.11
CA ASN A 61 25.88 22.89 20.45
C ASN A 61 25.32 23.49 19.16
N ASN A 62 24.31 22.87 18.56
CA ASN A 62 23.67 23.33 17.33
C ASN A 62 22.39 24.16 17.60
N ALA A 63 22.03 24.41 18.87
CA ALA A 63 20.77 25.07 19.23
C ALA A 63 20.72 26.59 18.98
N TRP A 64 21.84 27.23 18.59
CA TRP A 64 21.98 28.68 18.53
C TRP A 64 21.36 29.34 17.28
N SER A 65 21.26 28.64 16.15
CA SER A 65 20.69 29.18 14.90
C SER A 65 19.90 28.13 14.12
N GLU A 66 18.73 28.48 13.61
CA GLU A 66 17.91 27.56 12.79
C GLU A 66 18.62 27.15 11.50
N TYR A 67 19.26 28.12 10.87
CA TYR A 67 20.12 27.93 9.71
C TYR A 67 21.51 28.51 10.00
N PRO A 68 22.60 27.82 9.64
CA PRO A 68 22.62 26.45 9.11
C PRO A 68 22.52 25.36 10.19
N ASN A 69 22.86 25.67 11.44
CA ASN A 69 23.18 24.64 12.46
C ASN A 69 22.09 23.58 12.71
N ILE A 70 20.84 23.98 12.96
CA ILE A 70 19.75 23.00 13.22
C ILE A 70 19.36 22.24 11.93
N ASP A 71 19.34 22.93 10.79
CA ASP A 71 19.08 22.31 9.48
C ASP A 71 20.16 21.26 9.13
N GLU A 72 21.44 21.61 9.28
CA GLU A 72 22.56 20.69 9.06
C GLU A 72 22.51 19.50 10.03
N GLU A 73 22.17 19.73 11.30
CA GLU A 73 21.95 18.65 12.27
C GLU A 73 20.88 17.68 11.76
N ILE A 74 19.73 18.18 11.33
CA ILE A 74 18.63 17.35 10.79
C ILE A 74 19.11 16.56 9.56
N ARG A 75 19.74 17.23 8.60
CA ARG A 75 20.20 16.58 7.35
C ARG A 75 21.25 15.52 7.62
N ASN A 76 22.22 15.77 8.50
CA ASN A 76 23.22 14.79 8.90
C ASN A 76 22.59 13.58 9.61
N LEU A 77 21.63 13.83 10.52
CA LEU A 77 20.89 12.77 11.20
C LEU A 77 20.16 11.85 10.22
N LEU A 78 19.58 12.43 9.17
CA LEU A 78 18.94 11.66 8.10
C LEU A 78 19.97 10.97 7.22
N ASP A 79 21.05 11.61 6.80
CA ASP A 79 22.07 10.99 5.93
C ASP A 79 22.75 9.78 6.59
N GLU A 80 22.93 9.79 7.92
CA GLU A 80 23.61 8.72 8.67
C GLU A 80 22.71 7.55 9.10
N CYS A 81 21.38 7.68 9.02
CA CYS A 81 20.49 6.64 9.54
C CYS A 81 20.24 5.51 8.53
N GLU A 82 19.83 4.35 9.04
CA GLU A 82 19.42 3.24 8.19
C GLU A 82 18.25 3.63 7.28
N TRP A 83 18.20 3.10 6.07
CA TRP A 83 17.20 3.51 5.06
C TRP A 83 15.75 3.44 5.56
N TYR A 84 15.41 2.40 6.34
CA TYR A 84 14.05 2.20 6.86
C TYR A 84 13.66 3.27 7.90
N LYS A 85 14.65 3.91 8.56
CA LYS A 85 14.40 5.01 9.48
C LYS A 85 13.92 6.28 8.81
N ILE A 86 14.17 6.45 7.51
CA ILE A 86 13.62 7.56 6.75
C ILE A 86 12.10 7.44 6.64
N TYR A 87 11.58 6.22 6.49
CA TYR A 87 10.15 5.96 6.45
C TYR A 87 9.50 6.20 7.83
N ASP A 88 10.16 5.78 8.92
CA ASP A 88 9.74 6.13 10.30
C ASP A 88 9.64 7.66 10.49
N VAL A 89 10.61 8.41 9.94
CA VAL A 89 10.62 9.88 10.01
C VAL A 89 9.45 10.47 9.23
N ILE A 90 9.14 9.97 8.04
CA ILE A 90 7.99 10.44 7.24
C ILE A 90 6.67 10.26 8.00
N GLU A 91 6.46 9.09 8.62
CA GLU A 91 5.27 8.84 9.45
C GLU A 91 5.19 9.80 10.64
N GLU A 92 6.31 10.03 11.33
CA GLU A 92 6.35 10.93 12.49
C GLU A 92 6.17 12.41 12.09
N ILE A 93 6.62 12.82 10.90
CA ILE A 93 6.33 14.15 10.33
C ILE A 93 4.84 14.28 10.07
N TYR A 94 4.22 13.32 9.39
CA TYR A 94 2.78 13.35 9.13
C TYR A 94 1.99 13.45 10.44
N LYS A 95 2.34 12.64 11.44
CA LYS A 95 1.70 12.64 12.76
C LYS A 95 1.87 13.98 13.50
N SER A 96 2.99 14.66 13.30
CA SER A 96 3.30 15.95 13.92
C SER A 96 2.73 17.15 13.14
N ALA A 97 2.26 16.93 11.91
CA ALA A 97 1.65 17.96 11.07
C ALA A 97 0.24 18.30 11.56
N SER A 98 -0.20 19.54 11.37
CA SER A 98 -1.59 19.91 11.65
C SER A 98 -2.55 19.22 10.68
N SER A 99 -3.84 19.15 11.03
CA SER A 99 -4.88 18.59 10.17
C SER A 99 -5.01 19.28 8.80
N ALA A 100 -4.58 20.54 8.70
CA ALA A 100 -4.52 21.28 7.43
C ALA A 100 -3.27 20.95 6.60
N GLN A 101 -2.16 20.55 7.24
CA GLN A 101 -0.88 20.27 6.58
C GLN A 101 -0.73 18.80 6.17
N ALA A 102 -1.29 17.88 6.97
CA ALA A 102 -1.10 16.44 6.79
C ALA A 102 -1.54 15.91 5.41
N PRO A 103 -2.73 16.27 4.87
CA PRO A 103 -3.15 15.80 3.55
C PRO A 103 -2.24 16.29 2.42
N ASP A 104 -1.79 17.54 2.52
CA ASP A 104 -0.88 18.14 1.55
C ASP A 104 0.52 17.50 1.62
N PHE A 105 1.02 17.19 2.82
CA PHE A 105 2.27 16.47 3.01
C PHE A 105 2.21 15.07 2.40
N GLU A 106 1.14 14.32 2.68
CA GLU A 106 0.91 12.99 2.09
C GLU A 106 0.89 13.03 0.56
N THR A 107 0.21 14.03 -0.01
CA THR A 107 0.13 14.22 -1.46
C THR A 107 1.52 14.46 -2.07
N GLU A 108 2.34 15.34 -1.48
CA GLU A 108 3.69 15.61 -2.00
C GLU A 108 4.63 14.42 -1.85
N ILE A 109 4.61 13.72 -0.72
CA ILE A 109 5.43 12.53 -0.50
C ILE A 109 5.08 11.45 -1.53
N ASN A 110 3.78 11.22 -1.76
CA ASN A 110 3.33 10.24 -2.74
C ASN A 110 3.67 10.64 -4.18
N SER A 111 3.59 11.94 -4.52
CA SER A 111 4.06 12.46 -5.82
C SER A 111 5.54 12.15 -6.01
N TYR A 112 6.37 12.48 -5.02
CA TYR A 112 7.80 12.23 -5.07
C TYR A 112 8.13 10.73 -5.18
N PHE A 113 7.43 9.89 -4.43
CA PHE A 113 7.61 8.44 -4.54
C PHE A 113 7.30 7.94 -5.94
N ARG A 114 6.21 8.41 -6.58
CA ARG A 114 5.82 8.02 -7.95
C ARG A 114 6.87 8.47 -8.95
N GLU A 115 7.33 9.70 -8.82
CA GLU A 115 8.40 10.30 -9.63
C GLU A 115 9.72 9.53 -9.55
N GLU A 116 10.05 8.93 -8.41
CA GLU A 116 11.31 8.21 -8.21
C GLU A 116 11.20 6.69 -8.32
N GLY A 117 10.01 6.14 -8.58
CA GLY A 117 9.84 4.69 -8.68
C GLY A 117 9.97 3.97 -7.33
N ILE A 118 9.63 4.65 -6.23
CA ILE A 118 9.69 4.12 -4.87
C ILE A 118 8.45 3.28 -4.58
N GLY A 119 8.59 1.99 -4.30
CA GLY A 119 7.50 1.02 -4.07
C GLY A 119 6.73 1.18 -2.75
N TRP A 120 6.62 2.41 -2.26
CA TRP A 120 5.95 2.80 -1.02
C TRP A 120 5.02 3.98 -1.26
N GLN A 121 4.03 4.14 -0.39
CA GLN A 121 3.14 5.28 -0.34
C GLN A 121 2.73 5.55 1.10
N LEU A 122 2.49 6.81 1.42
CA LEU A 122 1.91 7.22 2.69
C LEU A 122 0.39 7.25 2.55
N ILE A 123 -0.33 6.51 3.38
CA ILE A 123 -1.79 6.51 3.44
C ILE A 123 -2.22 6.75 4.89
N SER A 124 -2.90 7.87 5.13
CA SER A 124 -3.40 8.22 6.46
C SER A 124 -2.32 8.14 7.56
N GLY A 125 -1.09 8.55 7.21
CA GLY A 125 0.05 8.55 8.12
C GLY A 125 0.78 7.23 8.30
N LYS A 126 0.51 6.21 7.47
CA LYS A 126 1.25 4.93 7.46
C LYS A 126 1.90 4.68 6.11
N ILE A 127 3.14 4.22 6.13
CA ILE A 127 3.84 3.76 4.94
C ILE A 127 3.35 2.36 4.60
N GLU A 128 2.70 2.25 3.45
CA GLU A 128 2.16 1.02 2.89
C GLU A 128 2.81 0.72 1.55
N VAL A 129 2.75 -0.54 1.12
CA VAL A 129 3.29 -0.93 -0.18
C VAL A 129 2.60 -0.16 -1.28
N ARG A 130 3.40 0.39 -2.20
CA ARG A 130 2.91 0.83 -3.48
C ARG A 130 2.91 -0.36 -4.45
N GLY A 131 1.75 -0.68 -5.00
CA GLY A 131 1.61 -1.59 -6.14
C GLY A 131 1.70 -0.81 -7.45
N GLU A 132 1.59 -1.49 -8.59
CA GLU A 132 1.32 -0.79 -9.85
C GLU A 132 -0.02 -0.04 -9.75
N GLU A 133 -0.13 1.15 -10.36
CA GLU A 133 -1.33 2.02 -10.25
C GLU A 133 -2.64 1.25 -10.52
N GLY A 134 -2.63 0.38 -11.52
CA GLY A 134 -3.77 -0.49 -11.86
C GLY A 134 -4.12 -1.51 -10.77
N PHE A 135 -3.13 -2.08 -10.09
CA PHE A 135 -3.32 -3.01 -8.98
C PHE A 135 -3.88 -2.29 -7.74
N GLU A 136 -3.36 -1.12 -7.40
CA GLU A 136 -3.83 -0.33 -6.26
C GLU A 136 -5.26 0.14 -6.44
N LEU A 137 -5.53 0.75 -7.61
CA LEU A 137 -6.85 1.23 -7.97
C LEU A 137 -7.85 0.05 -8.00
N GLY A 138 -7.43 -1.09 -8.55
CA GLY A 138 -8.22 -2.33 -8.57
C GLY A 138 -8.56 -2.83 -7.16
N SER A 139 -7.57 -2.90 -6.28
CA SER A 139 -7.73 -3.41 -4.91
C SER A 139 -8.59 -2.48 -4.05
N LYS A 140 -8.37 -1.16 -4.14
CA LYS A 140 -9.19 -0.17 -3.43
C LYS A 140 -10.64 -0.17 -3.91
N ARG A 141 -10.84 -0.20 -5.24
CA ARG A 141 -12.18 -0.29 -5.84
C ARG A 141 -12.92 -1.55 -5.42
N ALA A 142 -12.19 -2.67 -5.27
CA ALA A 142 -12.78 -3.90 -4.77
C ALA A 142 -13.27 -3.76 -3.34
N GLN A 143 -12.44 -3.22 -2.43
CA GLN A 143 -12.86 -2.97 -1.04
C GLN A 143 -14.10 -2.07 -0.96
N GLU A 144 -14.11 -0.96 -1.70
CA GLU A 144 -15.25 -0.04 -1.72
C GLU A 144 -16.52 -0.71 -2.26
N SER A 145 -16.42 -1.44 -3.38
CA SER A 145 -17.56 -2.14 -4.00
C SER A 145 -18.14 -3.21 -3.07
N LEU A 146 -17.27 -3.94 -2.37
CA LEU A 146 -17.66 -4.96 -1.40
C LEU A 146 -18.35 -4.34 -0.18
N LYS A 147 -17.81 -3.26 0.38
CA LYS A 147 -18.45 -2.52 1.49
C LYS A 147 -19.84 -2.00 1.11
N GLN A 148 -19.96 -1.39 -0.07
CA GLN A 148 -21.22 -0.85 -0.57
C GLN A 148 -22.29 -1.92 -0.78
N SER A 149 -21.87 -3.16 -1.05
CA SER A 149 -22.77 -4.30 -1.26
C SER A 149 -23.00 -5.11 0.02
N GLY A 150 -22.66 -4.57 1.19
CA GLY A 150 -22.86 -5.24 2.49
C GLY A 150 -21.88 -6.37 2.80
N LEU A 151 -20.92 -6.66 1.92
CA LEU A 151 -19.94 -7.75 2.03
C LEU A 151 -18.73 -7.33 2.87
N GLN A 152 -18.98 -6.96 4.13
CA GLN A 152 -17.95 -6.44 5.04
C GLN A 152 -16.81 -7.44 5.28
N THR A 153 -17.13 -8.73 5.43
CA THR A 153 -16.13 -9.78 5.60
C THR A 153 -15.20 -9.86 4.39
N ALA A 154 -15.75 -9.92 3.18
CA ALA A 154 -14.93 -9.98 1.96
C ALA A 154 -14.06 -8.72 1.80
N SER A 155 -14.60 -7.53 2.10
CA SER A 155 -13.79 -6.31 2.08
C SER A 155 -12.66 -6.35 3.10
N LYS A 156 -12.91 -6.90 4.30
CA LYS A 156 -11.90 -7.04 5.33
C LYS A 156 -10.79 -7.99 4.88
N GLU A 157 -11.15 -9.14 4.32
CA GLU A 157 -10.18 -10.11 3.79
C GLU A 157 -9.26 -9.50 2.71
N ILE A 158 -9.79 -8.67 1.79
CA ILE A 158 -8.93 -7.92 0.85
C ILE A 158 -7.99 -6.96 1.57
N HIS A 159 -8.45 -6.30 2.64
CA HIS A 159 -7.59 -5.42 3.44
C HIS A 159 -6.49 -6.18 4.16
N GLU A 160 -6.81 -7.30 4.80
CA GLU A 160 -5.81 -8.14 5.47
C GLU A 160 -4.79 -8.70 4.46
N ALA A 161 -5.22 -9.07 3.25
CA ALA A 161 -4.30 -9.47 2.19
C ALA A 161 -3.29 -8.37 1.81
N ILE A 162 -3.72 -7.11 1.73
CA ILE A 162 -2.83 -5.97 1.47
C ILE A 162 -1.86 -5.75 2.64
N LEU A 163 -2.35 -5.88 3.89
CA LEU A 163 -1.51 -5.76 5.09
C LEU A 163 -0.45 -6.86 5.16
N ASP A 164 -0.82 -8.10 4.83
CA ASP A 164 0.09 -9.24 4.76
C ASP A 164 1.18 -9.02 3.72
N MET A 165 0.80 -8.56 2.53
CA MET A 165 1.74 -8.21 1.46
C MET A 165 2.68 -7.05 1.86
N SER A 166 2.18 -6.17 2.73
CA SER A 166 2.93 -5.03 3.26
C SER A 166 3.77 -5.34 4.49
N ARG A 167 3.66 -6.53 5.09
CA ARG A 167 4.36 -6.90 6.32
C ARG A 167 5.89 -6.86 6.14
N ARG A 168 6.61 -6.48 7.19
CA ARG A 168 8.08 -6.40 7.23
C ARG A 168 8.63 -7.07 8.50
N PRO A 169 9.88 -7.60 8.48
CA PRO A 169 10.92 -7.46 7.45
C PRO A 169 10.66 -8.25 6.17
N SER A 170 9.84 -9.31 6.24
CA SER A 170 9.41 -10.11 5.09
C SER A 170 7.88 -10.06 4.94
N PRO A 171 7.37 -9.91 3.71
CA PRO A 171 5.93 -9.99 3.44
C PRO A 171 5.37 -11.37 3.80
N ASP A 172 4.13 -11.41 4.27
CA ASP A 172 3.40 -12.66 4.48
C ASP A 172 2.74 -13.10 3.17
N ILE A 173 3.54 -13.73 2.32
CA ILE A 173 3.14 -14.19 0.98
C ILE A 173 1.97 -15.18 1.05
N THR A 174 2.06 -16.13 1.98
CA THR A 174 1.02 -17.15 2.17
C THR A 174 -0.26 -16.51 2.70
N GLY A 175 -0.16 -15.61 3.69
CA GLY A 175 -1.30 -14.85 4.22
C GLY A 175 -2.01 -14.04 3.14
N THR A 176 -1.23 -13.32 2.31
CA THR A 176 -1.74 -12.56 1.15
C THR A 176 -2.61 -13.43 0.24
N ILE A 177 -2.11 -14.60 -0.15
CA ILE A 177 -2.82 -15.56 -1.02
C ILE A 177 -4.07 -16.12 -0.34
N GLN A 178 -3.98 -16.46 0.95
CA GLN A 178 -5.07 -17.04 1.72
C GLN A 178 -6.23 -16.05 1.91
N HIS A 179 -5.94 -14.83 2.37
CA HIS A 179 -6.93 -13.77 2.56
C HIS A 179 -7.55 -13.32 1.22
N SER A 180 -6.75 -13.24 0.15
CA SER A 180 -7.27 -12.95 -1.20
C SER A 180 -8.31 -13.96 -1.65
N MET A 181 -8.06 -15.26 -1.44
CA MET A 181 -9.03 -16.31 -1.78
C MET A 181 -10.22 -16.38 -0.83
N ALA A 182 -10.01 -16.10 0.46
CA ALA A 182 -11.10 -16.02 1.44
C ALA A 182 -12.10 -14.92 1.04
N ALA A 183 -11.61 -13.76 0.60
CA ALA A 183 -12.46 -12.69 0.09
C ALA A 183 -13.35 -13.16 -1.08
N LEU A 184 -12.75 -13.81 -2.09
CA LEU A 184 -13.49 -14.32 -3.25
C LEU A 184 -14.48 -15.42 -2.85
N GLU A 185 -14.11 -16.31 -1.93
CA GLU A 185 -14.99 -17.35 -1.41
C GLU A 185 -16.21 -16.75 -0.68
N CYS A 186 -16.03 -15.69 0.11
CA CYS A 186 -17.12 -14.96 0.73
C CYS A 186 -18.10 -14.37 -0.31
N VAL A 187 -17.58 -13.73 -1.36
CA VAL A 187 -18.42 -13.16 -2.45
C VAL A 187 -19.21 -14.26 -3.15
N MET A 188 -18.55 -15.37 -3.48
CA MET A 188 -19.19 -16.48 -4.18
C MET A 188 -20.27 -17.16 -3.32
N ARG A 189 -20.06 -17.27 -2.00
CA ARG A 189 -21.07 -17.79 -1.06
C ARG A 189 -22.33 -16.94 -1.05
N GLU A 190 -22.17 -15.61 -0.99
CA GLU A 190 -23.30 -14.68 -1.02
C GLU A 190 -24.10 -14.85 -2.31
N ILE A 191 -23.43 -14.78 -3.46
CA ILE A 191 -24.09 -14.82 -4.78
C ILE A 191 -24.74 -16.17 -5.04
N SER A 192 -24.17 -17.25 -4.52
CA SER A 192 -24.74 -18.59 -4.63
C SER A 192 -25.90 -18.86 -3.66
N GLY A 193 -26.13 -17.97 -2.69
CA GLY A 193 -27.09 -18.16 -1.60
C GLY A 193 -26.76 -19.33 -0.67
N ASN A 194 -25.51 -19.83 -0.69
CA ASN A 194 -25.08 -20.97 0.10
C ASN A 194 -23.90 -20.62 1.01
N PRO A 195 -24.15 -20.25 2.28
CA PRO A 195 -23.12 -19.77 3.19
C PRO A 195 -22.11 -20.85 3.62
N ARG A 196 -22.39 -22.14 3.36
CA ARG A 196 -21.54 -23.26 3.77
C ARG A 196 -20.77 -23.90 2.63
N ALA A 197 -21.09 -23.56 1.38
CA ALA A 197 -20.40 -24.13 0.24
C ALA A 197 -18.94 -23.65 0.19
N THR A 198 -18.05 -24.54 -0.22
CA THR A 198 -16.66 -24.20 -0.56
C THR A 198 -16.58 -23.58 -1.94
N LEU A 199 -15.53 -22.79 -2.22
CA LEU A 199 -15.36 -22.20 -3.56
C LEU A 199 -15.38 -23.25 -4.67
N GLY A 200 -14.73 -24.40 -4.45
CA GLY A 200 -14.74 -25.51 -5.40
C GLY A 200 -16.11 -26.14 -5.65
N GLU A 201 -17.00 -26.17 -4.65
CA GLU A 201 -18.38 -26.61 -4.80
C GLU A 201 -19.22 -25.58 -5.56
N ILE A 202 -19.03 -24.30 -5.26
CA ILE A 202 -19.76 -23.22 -5.90
C ILE A 202 -19.43 -23.17 -7.40
N ILE A 203 -18.15 -23.25 -7.77
CA ILE A 203 -17.71 -23.28 -9.18
C ILE A 203 -18.36 -24.46 -9.94
N LYS A 204 -18.53 -25.62 -9.29
CA LYS A 204 -19.15 -26.79 -9.93
C LYS A 204 -20.66 -26.63 -10.13
N ARG A 205 -21.35 -26.08 -9.13
CA ARG A 205 -22.83 -26.05 -9.05
C ARG A 205 -23.46 -24.82 -9.68
N TYR A 206 -22.79 -23.67 -9.66
CA TYR A 206 -23.36 -22.37 -10.06
C TYR A 206 -22.70 -21.86 -11.35
N GLN A 207 -22.90 -22.60 -12.44
CA GLN A 207 -22.27 -22.34 -13.74
C GLN A 207 -22.78 -21.05 -14.43
N ASP A 208 -23.92 -20.51 -14.00
CA ASP A 208 -24.51 -19.29 -14.57
C ASP A 208 -23.94 -18.01 -13.92
N VAL A 209 -23.38 -18.14 -12.71
CA VAL A 209 -22.74 -17.01 -12.01
C VAL A 209 -21.51 -16.55 -12.78
N ILE A 210 -20.75 -17.48 -13.36
CA ILE A 210 -19.52 -17.18 -14.12
C ILE A 210 -19.58 -17.89 -15.47
N PRO A 211 -19.60 -17.13 -16.58
CA PRO A 211 -19.73 -17.74 -17.90
C PRO A 211 -18.53 -18.63 -18.21
N LYS A 212 -18.78 -19.79 -18.83
CA LYS A 212 -17.70 -20.60 -19.41
C LYS A 212 -17.09 -19.86 -20.60
N PRO A 213 -15.76 -19.94 -20.82
CA PRO A 213 -14.77 -20.70 -20.06
C PRO A 213 -14.09 -19.90 -18.93
N LEU A 214 -14.60 -18.72 -18.56
CA LEU A 214 -14.00 -17.86 -17.53
C LEU A 214 -13.99 -18.55 -16.16
N ASP A 215 -14.92 -19.45 -15.89
CA ASP A 215 -14.94 -20.32 -14.70
C ASP A 215 -13.61 -21.08 -14.49
N GLN A 216 -12.89 -21.40 -15.57
CA GLN A 216 -11.60 -22.09 -15.49
C GLN A 216 -10.50 -21.24 -14.84
N SER A 217 -10.50 -19.91 -15.01
CA SER A 217 -9.48 -19.06 -14.39
C SER A 217 -9.57 -19.14 -12.86
N ILE A 218 -10.78 -19.07 -12.32
CA ILE A 218 -11.02 -19.19 -10.88
C ILE A 218 -10.69 -20.58 -10.38
N LYS A 219 -11.08 -21.61 -11.14
CA LYS A 219 -10.77 -23.00 -10.78
C LYS A 219 -9.25 -23.24 -10.71
N LYS A 220 -8.47 -22.67 -11.63
CA LYS A 220 -7.01 -22.79 -11.66
C LYS A 220 -6.34 -21.96 -10.57
N ALA A 221 -6.80 -20.73 -10.34
CA ALA A 221 -6.33 -19.90 -9.24
C ALA A 221 -6.62 -20.58 -7.88
N TRP A 222 -7.82 -21.13 -7.70
CA TRP A 222 -8.16 -21.92 -6.52
C TRP A 222 -7.26 -23.15 -6.34
N GLY A 223 -7.00 -23.87 -7.43
CA GLY A 223 -6.07 -25.00 -7.43
C GLY A 223 -4.67 -24.60 -6.97
N PHE A 224 -4.14 -23.52 -7.53
CA PHE A 224 -2.85 -22.94 -7.11
C PHE A 224 -2.85 -22.63 -5.60
N THR A 225 -3.86 -21.93 -5.08
CA THR A 225 -3.90 -21.57 -3.65
C THR A 225 -4.10 -22.76 -2.71
N SER A 226 -4.77 -23.81 -3.18
CA SER A 226 -4.93 -25.05 -2.41
C SER A 226 -3.61 -25.80 -2.29
N GLU A 227 -2.78 -25.80 -3.33
CA GLU A 227 -1.44 -26.40 -3.34
C GLU A 227 -0.37 -25.55 -2.65
N MET A 228 -0.49 -24.23 -2.70
CA MET A 228 0.54 -23.30 -2.22
C MET A 228 0.24 -22.67 -0.85
N GLY A 229 -1.04 -22.60 -0.45
CA GLY A 229 -1.46 -21.90 0.76
C GLY A 229 -1.99 -22.83 1.86
N ARG A 230 -2.87 -23.78 1.54
CA ARG A 230 -3.56 -24.62 2.54
C ARG A 230 -2.92 -26.00 2.75
N HIS A 231 -2.19 -26.50 1.77
CA HIS A 231 -1.41 -27.74 1.84
C HIS A 231 0.00 -27.50 1.29
N LEU A 232 0.81 -26.72 2.01
CA LEU A 232 2.21 -26.52 1.65
C LEU A 232 2.91 -27.87 1.48
N ARG A 233 3.13 -28.28 0.23
CA ARG A 233 4.13 -29.29 -0.10
C ARG A 233 5.49 -28.66 0.17
N GLU A 234 6.35 -29.34 0.90
CA GLU A 234 7.71 -28.89 1.17
C GLU A 234 8.40 -28.44 -0.14
N GLY A 235 8.89 -27.19 -0.16
CA GLY A 235 9.76 -26.67 -1.22
C GLY A 235 9.13 -25.75 -2.27
N ARG A 236 7.84 -25.37 -2.18
CA ARG A 236 7.22 -24.38 -3.09
C ARG A 236 6.68 -23.18 -2.33
N ILE A 237 7.52 -22.17 -2.16
CA ILE A 237 7.14 -20.87 -1.60
C ILE A 237 6.77 -19.97 -2.78
N PRO A 238 5.55 -19.42 -2.85
CA PRO A 238 5.19 -18.47 -3.89
C PRO A 238 6.09 -17.24 -3.84
N SER A 239 6.31 -16.65 -5.00
CA SER A 239 6.95 -15.35 -5.16
C SER A 239 6.03 -14.21 -4.73
N PHE A 240 6.61 -13.03 -4.53
CA PHE A 240 5.85 -11.81 -4.26
C PHE A 240 4.91 -11.49 -5.42
N GLU A 241 5.41 -11.62 -6.65
CA GLU A 241 4.70 -11.35 -7.89
C GLU A 241 3.52 -12.31 -8.08
N GLU A 242 3.65 -13.58 -7.68
CA GLU A 242 2.52 -14.52 -7.68
C GLU A 242 1.45 -14.14 -6.65
N ALA A 243 1.83 -13.67 -5.46
CA ALA A 243 0.87 -13.22 -4.45
C ALA A 243 0.14 -11.95 -4.88
N GLU A 244 0.86 -10.98 -5.45
CA GLU A 244 0.31 -9.76 -6.03
C GLU A 244 -0.68 -10.10 -7.16
N LEU A 245 -0.32 -11.02 -8.06
CA LEU A 245 -1.22 -11.50 -9.12
C LEU A 245 -2.50 -12.11 -8.55
N ILE A 246 -2.38 -12.96 -7.52
CA ILE A 246 -3.55 -13.60 -6.88
C ILE A 246 -4.46 -12.57 -6.22
N LEU A 247 -3.91 -11.60 -5.49
CA LEU A 247 -4.68 -10.53 -4.87
C LEU A 247 -5.41 -9.68 -5.93
N GLY A 248 -4.71 -9.29 -7.00
CA GLY A 248 -5.30 -8.49 -8.09
C GLY A 248 -6.41 -9.24 -8.82
N LEU A 249 -6.22 -10.54 -9.06
CA LEU A 249 -7.23 -11.41 -9.66
C LEU A 249 -8.47 -11.53 -8.76
N CYS A 250 -8.30 -11.81 -7.46
CA CYS A 250 -9.40 -11.94 -6.51
C CYS A 250 -10.17 -10.63 -6.34
N ALA A 251 -9.48 -9.49 -6.26
CA ALA A 251 -10.10 -8.16 -6.20
C ALA A 251 -10.96 -7.87 -7.44
N SER A 252 -10.42 -8.15 -8.63
CA SER A 252 -11.10 -7.96 -9.90
C SER A 252 -12.33 -8.86 -10.06
N LEU A 253 -12.19 -10.15 -9.74
CA LEU A 253 -13.28 -11.12 -9.80
C LEU A 253 -14.39 -10.77 -8.79
N SER A 254 -14.03 -10.44 -7.56
CA SER A 254 -14.97 -10.03 -6.51
C SER A 254 -15.80 -8.83 -6.97
N THR A 255 -15.14 -7.81 -7.53
CA THR A 255 -15.80 -6.61 -8.06
C THR A 255 -16.75 -6.93 -9.22
N TYR A 256 -16.31 -7.76 -10.18
CA TYR A 256 -17.13 -8.20 -11.30
C TYR A 256 -18.40 -8.93 -10.84
N LEU A 257 -18.24 -9.88 -9.92
CA LEU A 257 -19.29 -10.72 -9.41
C LEU A 257 -20.36 -9.93 -8.66
N VAL A 258 -19.94 -9.01 -7.79
CA VAL A 258 -20.84 -8.10 -7.07
C VAL A 258 -21.65 -7.23 -8.02
N LYS A 259 -20.99 -6.63 -9.03
CA LYS A 259 -21.69 -5.81 -10.02
C LYS A 259 -22.73 -6.60 -10.81
N LYS A 260 -22.38 -7.82 -11.23
CA LYS A 260 -23.30 -8.71 -11.93
C LYS A 260 -24.49 -9.10 -11.05
N HIS A 261 -24.27 -9.33 -9.76
CA HIS A 261 -25.34 -9.65 -8.82
C HIS A 261 -26.29 -8.46 -8.59
N ASN A 262 -25.77 -7.25 -8.41
CA ASN A 262 -26.58 -6.04 -8.18
C ASN A 262 -27.34 -5.54 -9.43
N GLN A 263 -27.05 -6.07 -10.62
CA GLN A 263 -27.76 -5.74 -11.86
C GLN A 263 -29.02 -6.61 -12.08
N HIS A 264 -29.26 -7.58 -11.20
CA HIS A 264 -30.44 -8.45 -11.16
C HIS A 264 -31.25 -8.19 -9.89
#